data_AF-A0A0G0D9T0-F1
#
_entry.id   AF-A0A0G0D9T0-F1
#
_cell.length_a   1.000
_cell.length_b   1.000
_cell.length_c   1.000
_cell.angle_alpha   90.00
_cell.angle_beta   90.00
_cell.angle_gamma   90.00
#
_symmetry.space_group_name_H-M   'P 1'
#
loop_
_entity.id
_entity.type
_entity.pdbx_description
1 polymer ?
#
loop_
_entity_poly.entity_id
_entity_poly.type
_entity_poly.pdbx_seq_one_letter_code
_entity_poly.pdbx_strand_id
1 'polypeptide(L)'
;MLIFNTVIVKKYIKTILLTFILVGILFVSPSEAAEPTFSLYPDGGVVTNKNNGFTVDVMIDSAGEELVSARFVITYDPEYVQLKKAERNNALFAQWPEDETSIDNENGVIMLTGFSQSGTDTLYTTADEPDVMARLSFEVVKLGDTTLNWEYSGSDDNFKSVMLVDGSPPQNVLS
;
A
#
# COMPACT_ATOMS: atom_id res chain seq x y z
N MET A 1 -16.88 52.97 -42.73
CA MET A 1 -17.29 52.36 -41.45
C MET A 1 -16.58 51.00 -41.28
N LEU A 2 -15.29 50.99 -40.95
CA LEU A 2 -14.46 49.76 -40.81
C LEU A 2 -13.56 49.78 -39.55
N ILE A 3 -13.36 50.96 -38.96
CA ILE A 3 -12.46 51.17 -37.81
C ILE A 3 -13.16 50.81 -36.47
N PHE A 4 -14.49 50.98 -36.38
CA PHE A 4 -15.23 50.63 -35.16
C PHE A 4 -15.32 49.11 -34.93
N ASN A 5 -15.47 48.30 -35.99
CA ASN A 5 -15.55 46.85 -35.85
C ASN A 5 -14.22 46.21 -35.40
N THR A 6 -13.08 46.75 -35.81
CA THR A 6 -11.77 46.18 -35.44
C THR A 6 -11.38 46.44 -33.99
N VAL A 7 -11.74 47.59 -33.41
CA VAL A 7 -11.46 47.92 -32.00
C VAL A 7 -12.35 47.11 -31.05
N ILE A 8 -13.62 46.93 -31.41
CA ILE A 8 -14.59 46.16 -30.63
C ILE A 8 -14.19 44.66 -30.61
N VAL A 9 -13.83 44.09 -31.77
CA VAL A 9 -13.40 42.69 -31.88
C VAL A 9 -12.10 42.42 -31.11
N LYS A 10 -11.09 43.32 -31.17
CA LYS A 10 -9.85 43.18 -30.39
C LYS A 10 -10.07 43.19 -28.87
N LYS A 11 -11.07 43.94 -28.38
CA LYS A 11 -11.42 44.00 -26.94
C LYS A 11 -12.00 42.67 -26.47
N TYR A 12 -12.92 42.08 -27.23
CA TYR A 12 -13.53 40.80 -26.88
C TYR A 12 -12.58 39.61 -27.04
N ILE A 13 -11.65 39.64 -28.00
CA ILE A 13 -10.62 38.58 -28.15
C ILE A 13 -9.75 38.47 -26.89
N LYS A 14 -9.34 39.59 -26.29
CA LYS A 14 -8.57 39.56 -25.04
C LYS A 14 -9.37 38.98 -23.88
N THR A 15 -10.65 39.33 -23.79
CA THR A 15 -11.55 38.78 -22.76
C THR A 15 -11.79 37.29 -22.97
N ILE A 16 -12.04 36.83 -24.20
CA ILE A 16 -12.23 35.42 -24.54
C ILE A 16 -10.98 34.61 -24.22
N LEU A 17 -9.78 35.12 -24.57
CA LEU A 17 -8.52 34.46 -24.24
C LEU A 17 -8.33 34.34 -22.73
N LEU A 18 -8.63 35.41 -21.97
CA LEU A 18 -8.53 35.41 -20.51
C LEU A 18 -9.53 34.43 -19.87
N THR A 19 -10.77 34.38 -20.37
CA THR A 19 -11.79 33.42 -19.91
C THR A 19 -11.40 31.99 -20.24
N PHE A 20 -10.82 31.74 -21.42
CA PHE A 20 -10.37 30.41 -21.82
C PHE A 20 -9.21 29.90 -20.94
N ILE A 21 -8.25 30.77 -20.60
CA ILE A 21 -7.17 30.45 -19.66
C ILE A 21 -7.73 30.18 -18.26
N LEU A 22 -8.66 31.02 -17.78
CA LEU A 22 -9.24 30.88 -16.45
C LEU A 22 -10.06 29.59 -16.32
N VAL A 23 -10.81 29.21 -17.35
CA VAL A 23 -11.58 27.96 -17.41
C VAL A 23 -10.64 26.76 -17.51
N GLY A 24 -9.51 26.87 -18.21
CA GLY A 24 -8.50 25.79 -18.28
C GLY A 24 -7.87 25.42 -16.94
N ILE A 25 -7.72 26.38 -16.01
CA ILE A 25 -7.17 26.13 -14.67
C ILE A 25 -8.18 25.38 -13.77
N LEU A 26 -9.48 25.47 -14.06
CA LEU A 26 -10.53 24.79 -13.29
C LEU A 26 -10.65 23.28 -13.59
N PHE A 27 -9.95 22.79 -14.62
CA PHE A 27 -9.97 21.37 -15.01
C PHE A 27 -8.65 20.65 -14.73
N VAL A 28 -7.77 21.24 -13.93
CA VAL A 28 -6.59 20.53 -13.45
C VAL A 28 -7.04 19.61 -12.32
N SER A 29 -7.16 18.31 -12.62
CA SER A 29 -7.39 17.30 -11.59
C SER A 29 -6.24 17.34 -10.58
N PRO A 30 -6.50 17.26 -9.27
CA PRO A 30 -5.42 17.04 -8.31
C PRO A 30 -4.69 15.75 -8.68
N SER A 31 -3.37 15.81 -8.79
CA SER A 31 -2.54 14.61 -8.82
C SER A 31 -2.49 14.09 -7.38
N GLU A 32 -3.17 12.99 -7.10
CA GLU A 32 -2.97 12.23 -5.87
C GLU A 32 -1.49 11.81 -5.83
N ALA A 33 -0.80 12.11 -4.73
CA ALA A 33 0.54 11.57 -4.53
C ALA A 33 0.43 10.05 -4.43
N ALA A 34 1.39 9.33 -5.03
CA ALA A 34 1.45 7.89 -4.82
C ALA A 34 1.75 7.66 -3.32
N GLU A 35 0.90 6.88 -2.67
CA GLU A 35 1.06 6.52 -1.26
C GLU A 35 1.67 5.12 -1.14
N PRO A 36 2.43 4.84 -0.07
CA PRO A 36 2.90 3.49 0.23
C PRO A 36 1.74 2.49 0.33
N THR A 37 1.85 1.31 -0.28
CA THR A 37 0.77 0.29 -0.32
C THR A 37 1.27 -1.15 -0.25
N PHE A 38 0.44 -2.04 0.32
CA PHE A 38 0.61 -3.49 0.16
C PHE A 38 -0.33 -4.03 -0.91
N SER A 39 0.11 -5.09 -1.59
CA SER A 39 -0.74 -5.89 -2.47
C SER A 39 -0.44 -7.39 -2.33
N LEU A 40 -1.32 -8.22 -2.87
CA LEU A 40 -1.16 -9.68 -2.88
C LEU A 40 -0.81 -10.13 -4.30
N TYR A 41 0.12 -11.06 -4.41
CA TYR A 41 0.44 -11.71 -5.68
C TYR A 41 0.50 -13.23 -5.53
N PRO A 42 -0.27 -14.00 -6.31
CA PRO A 42 -1.37 -13.53 -7.16
C PRO A 42 -2.52 -12.94 -6.31
N ASP A 43 -3.29 -12.02 -6.89
CA ASP A 43 -4.46 -11.37 -6.26
C ASP A 43 -5.71 -12.26 -6.26
N GLY A 44 -5.64 -13.41 -6.93
CA GLY A 44 -6.68 -14.44 -6.96
C GLY A 44 -6.24 -15.66 -7.76
N GLY A 45 -7.01 -16.74 -7.64
CA GLY A 45 -6.72 -17.96 -8.40
C GLY A 45 -7.59 -19.14 -7.99
N VAL A 46 -7.38 -20.27 -8.66
CA VAL A 46 -8.05 -21.54 -8.37
C VAL A 46 -7.01 -22.58 -7.98
N VAL A 47 -7.18 -23.15 -6.79
CA VAL A 47 -6.32 -24.26 -6.32
C VAL A 47 -6.81 -25.56 -6.93
N THR A 48 -6.06 -26.09 -7.90
CA THR A 48 -6.45 -27.31 -8.64
C THR A 48 -6.18 -28.61 -7.87
N ASN A 49 -5.32 -28.58 -6.86
CA ASN A 49 -5.01 -29.72 -6.01
C ASN A 49 -4.93 -29.31 -4.53
N LYS A 50 -5.93 -29.73 -3.75
CA LYS A 50 -6.03 -29.48 -2.31
C LYS A 50 -4.75 -29.85 -1.53
N ASN A 51 -4.08 -30.93 -1.94
CA ASN A 51 -2.93 -31.47 -1.22
C ASN A 51 -1.64 -30.67 -1.44
N ASN A 52 -1.59 -29.82 -2.47
CA ASN A 52 -0.43 -29.00 -2.77
C ASN A 52 -0.46 -27.65 -2.04
N GLY A 53 -1.64 -27.22 -1.58
CA GLY A 53 -1.81 -25.87 -1.05
C GLY A 53 -1.62 -24.80 -2.12
N PHE A 54 -1.33 -23.58 -1.67
CA PHE A 54 -0.98 -22.45 -2.54
C PHE A 54 -0.09 -21.46 -1.80
N THR A 55 0.47 -20.53 -2.56
CA THR A 55 1.36 -19.50 -2.04
C THR A 55 0.87 -18.14 -2.49
N VAL A 56 0.93 -17.18 -1.58
CA VAL A 56 0.64 -15.77 -1.85
C VAL A 56 1.79 -14.93 -1.32
N ASP A 57 2.30 -14.07 -2.17
CA ASP A 57 3.32 -13.08 -1.82
C ASP A 57 2.63 -11.79 -1.39
N VAL A 58 3.06 -11.28 -0.24
CA VAL A 58 2.74 -9.93 0.23
C VAL A 58 3.75 -8.99 -0.39
N MET A 59 3.28 -8.19 -1.33
CA MET A 59 4.06 -7.18 -2.02
C MET A 59 4.05 -5.88 -1.23
N ILE A 60 5.17 -5.17 -1.23
CA ILE A 60 5.34 -3.86 -0.60
C ILE A 60 5.80 -2.84 -1.64
N ASP A 61 5.12 -1.70 -1.69
CA ASP A 61 5.50 -0.53 -2.46
C ASP A 61 5.53 0.68 -1.52
N SER A 62 6.65 1.37 -1.45
CA SER A 62 6.86 2.58 -0.66
C SER A 62 6.47 3.85 -1.41
N ALA A 63 6.13 3.76 -2.69
CA ALA A 63 5.87 4.91 -3.56
C ALA A 63 7.01 5.96 -3.60
N GLY A 64 8.24 5.54 -3.31
CA GLY A 64 9.43 6.41 -3.27
C GLY A 64 9.74 7.03 -1.90
N GLU A 65 8.95 6.71 -0.87
CA GLU A 65 9.20 7.15 0.50
C GLU A 65 10.20 6.23 1.24
N GLU A 66 10.89 6.76 2.24
CA GLU A 66 11.76 5.97 3.12
C GLU A 66 10.94 5.38 4.28
N LEU A 67 10.77 4.06 4.29
CA LEU A 67 10.00 3.36 5.32
C LEU A 67 10.91 2.93 6.49
N VAL A 68 10.54 3.35 7.70
CA VAL A 68 11.13 2.88 8.96
C VAL A 68 10.45 1.63 9.49
N SER A 69 9.17 1.42 9.13
CA SER A 69 8.45 0.21 9.49
C SER A 69 7.34 -0.10 8.51
N ALA A 70 7.11 -1.39 8.31
CA ALA A 70 5.96 -1.91 7.59
C ALA A 70 5.37 -3.05 8.42
N ARG A 71 4.09 -2.92 8.78
CA ARG A 71 3.30 -3.99 9.38
C ARG A 71 2.15 -4.31 8.46
N PHE A 72 1.98 -5.58 8.14
CA PHE A 72 0.77 -6.03 7.48
C PHE A 72 -0.01 -6.97 8.38
N VAL A 73 -1.33 -6.92 8.24
CA VAL A 73 -2.28 -7.81 8.90
C VAL A 73 -3.25 -8.36 7.86
N ILE A 74 -3.23 -9.68 7.70
CA ILE A 74 -4.11 -10.43 6.81
C ILE A 74 -5.02 -11.32 7.65
N THR A 75 -6.30 -11.30 7.33
CA THR A 75 -7.30 -12.21 7.86
C THR A 75 -7.76 -13.20 6.78
N TYR A 76 -8.04 -14.43 7.19
CA TYR A 76 -8.53 -15.50 6.32
C TYR A 76 -9.49 -16.41 7.07
N ASP A 77 -10.21 -17.26 6.35
CA ASP A 77 -11.13 -18.23 6.95
C ASP A 77 -10.38 -19.53 7.31
N PRO A 78 -10.15 -19.81 8.62
CA PRO A 78 -9.40 -20.99 9.06
C PRO A 78 -10.14 -22.31 8.82
N GLU A 79 -11.45 -22.28 8.52
CA GLU A 79 -12.18 -23.50 8.10
C GLU A 79 -11.76 -23.96 6.70
N TYR A 80 -11.32 -23.04 5.85
CA TYR A 80 -11.00 -23.31 4.45
C TYR A 80 -9.51 -23.49 4.22
N VAL A 81 -8.68 -22.66 4.85
CA VAL A 81 -7.23 -22.66 4.66
C VAL A 81 -6.51 -22.47 5.97
N GLN A 82 -5.28 -22.97 6.09
CA GLN A 82 -4.42 -22.72 7.24
C GLN A 82 -3.04 -22.29 6.77
N LEU A 83 -2.43 -21.36 7.50
CA LEU A 83 -1.06 -20.94 7.21
C LEU A 83 -0.09 -22.03 7.67
N LYS A 84 0.67 -22.56 6.73
CA LYS A 84 1.72 -23.55 6.98
C LYS A 84 3.06 -22.90 7.25
N LYS A 85 3.36 -21.80 6.55
CA LYS A 85 4.64 -21.11 6.65
C LYS A 85 4.51 -19.66 6.22
N ALA A 86 5.17 -18.76 6.95
CA ALA A 86 5.45 -17.40 6.50
C ALA A 86 6.96 -17.20 6.37
N GLU A 87 7.43 -16.81 5.19
CA GLU A 87 8.83 -16.54 4.90
C GLU A 87 9.01 -15.03 4.73
N ARG A 88 9.73 -14.39 5.66
CA ARG A 88 9.97 -12.96 5.67
C ARG A 88 11.18 -12.62 4.80
N ASN A 89 11.14 -11.51 4.08
CA ASN A 89 12.30 -10.99 3.37
C ASN A 89 13.17 -10.13 4.29
N ASN A 90 14.15 -10.78 4.93
CA ASN A 90 15.06 -10.14 5.88
C ASN A 90 16.00 -9.10 5.24
N ALA A 91 15.99 -8.93 3.91
CA ALA A 91 16.77 -7.89 3.25
C ALA A 91 16.09 -6.51 3.29
N LEU A 92 14.78 -6.45 3.51
CA LEU A 92 14.02 -5.19 3.46
C LEU A 92 14.08 -4.40 4.76
N PHE A 93 14.14 -5.09 5.91
CA PHE A 93 14.14 -4.48 7.23
C PHE A 93 15.19 -5.14 8.13
N ALA A 94 15.83 -4.33 8.98
CA ALA A 94 16.90 -4.78 9.86
C ALA A 94 16.39 -5.72 10.97
N GLN A 95 15.16 -5.52 11.44
CA GLN A 95 14.60 -6.25 12.57
C GLN A 95 13.19 -6.76 12.27
N TRP A 96 12.92 -7.95 12.79
CA TRP A 96 11.62 -8.62 12.72
C TRP A 96 11.32 -9.23 14.09
N PRO A 97 10.19 -8.88 14.74
CA PRO A 97 9.78 -9.50 15.99
C PRO A 97 9.66 -11.04 15.84
N GLU A 98 10.27 -11.77 16.76
CA GLU A 98 10.27 -13.25 16.76
C GLU A 98 9.04 -13.85 17.47
N ASP A 99 8.08 -13.03 17.88
CA ASP A 99 6.99 -13.48 18.74
C ASP A 99 6.01 -14.40 18.01
N GLU A 100 5.76 -15.57 18.63
CA GLU A 100 4.80 -16.60 18.17
C GLU A 100 3.35 -16.10 18.14
N THR A 101 3.06 -14.94 18.74
CA THR A 101 1.74 -14.29 18.80
C THR A 101 1.33 -13.57 17.51
N SER A 102 2.23 -13.51 16.54
CA SER A 102 2.04 -12.80 15.28
C SER A 102 1.24 -13.62 14.24
N ILE A 103 1.08 -14.93 14.46
CA ILE A 103 0.31 -15.83 13.58
C ILE A 103 -0.68 -16.64 14.43
N ASP A 104 -1.95 -16.57 14.09
CA ASP A 104 -3.02 -17.29 14.75
C ASP A 104 -3.84 -18.08 13.73
N ASN A 105 -3.56 -19.39 13.63
CA ASN A 105 -4.29 -20.30 12.75
C ASN A 105 -5.71 -20.63 13.24
N GLU A 106 -6.04 -20.38 14.51
CA GLU A 106 -7.37 -20.63 15.07
C GLU A 106 -8.33 -19.50 14.71
N ASN A 107 -7.86 -18.26 14.77
CA ASN A 107 -8.64 -17.06 14.43
C ASN A 107 -8.40 -16.57 12.99
N GLY A 108 -7.49 -17.19 12.25
CA GLY A 108 -7.22 -16.87 10.84
C GLY A 108 -6.51 -15.52 10.67
N VAL A 109 -5.50 -15.23 11.50
CA VAL A 109 -4.79 -13.94 11.51
C VAL A 109 -3.30 -14.13 11.24
N ILE A 110 -2.75 -13.28 10.37
CA ILE A 110 -1.32 -13.19 10.07
C ILE A 110 -0.92 -11.74 10.23
N MET A 111 -0.04 -11.45 11.17
CA MET A 111 0.55 -10.14 11.40
C MET A 111 2.06 -10.27 11.27
N LEU A 112 2.69 -9.47 10.41
CA LEU A 112 4.15 -9.44 10.34
C LEU A 112 4.62 -7.99 10.25
N THR A 113 5.62 -7.67 11.06
CA THR A 113 6.19 -6.33 11.17
C THR A 113 7.68 -6.37 10.89
N GLY A 114 8.13 -5.63 9.88
CA GLY A 114 9.53 -5.29 9.68
C GLY A 114 9.79 -3.86 10.15
N PHE A 115 10.97 -3.61 10.74
CA PHE A 115 11.38 -2.26 11.08
C PHE A 115 12.90 -2.06 10.98
N SER A 116 13.29 -0.82 10.72
CA SER A 116 14.67 -0.31 10.61
C SER A 116 14.77 1.01 11.37
N GLN A 117 15.91 1.27 12.01
CA GLN A 117 16.12 2.50 12.77
C GLN A 117 16.67 3.62 11.88
N SER A 118 15.93 4.73 11.74
CA SER A 118 16.44 5.91 11.03
C SER A 118 17.74 6.44 11.64
N GLY A 119 18.67 6.84 10.77
CA GLY A 119 20.01 7.30 11.12
C GLY A 119 21.03 6.20 11.47
N THR A 120 20.58 4.95 11.60
CA THR A 120 21.45 3.79 11.90
C THR A 120 21.42 2.76 10.77
N ASP A 121 20.21 2.39 10.34
CA ASP A 121 19.96 1.37 9.32
C ASP A 121 19.62 1.99 7.98
N THR A 122 19.76 1.21 6.91
CA THR A 122 19.20 1.57 5.60
C THR A 122 17.69 1.42 5.64
N LEU A 123 16.97 2.50 5.31
CA LEU A 123 15.51 2.49 5.23
C LEU A 123 15.04 1.87 3.91
N TYR A 124 13.87 1.25 3.95
CA TYR A 124 13.31 0.62 2.75
C TYR A 124 12.72 1.69 1.83
N THR A 125 13.13 1.66 0.56
CA THR A 125 12.48 2.39 -0.53
C THR A 125 12.45 1.48 -1.74
N THR A 126 11.31 1.47 -2.41
CA THR A 126 11.04 0.69 -3.61
C THR A 126 11.85 1.27 -4.75
N ALA A 127 12.49 0.40 -5.51
CA ALA A 127 13.22 0.80 -6.71
C ALA A 127 12.22 0.99 -7.87
N ASP A 128 12.18 0.04 -8.80
CA ASP A 128 11.34 0.13 -10.00
C ASP A 128 10.01 -0.62 -9.85
N GLU A 129 9.97 -1.72 -9.08
CA GLU A 129 8.79 -2.58 -8.91
C GLU A 129 8.63 -2.97 -7.43
N PRO A 130 7.39 -3.26 -6.97
CA PRO A 130 7.13 -3.71 -5.61
C PRO A 130 7.92 -4.96 -5.24
N ASP A 131 8.45 -4.99 -4.02
CA ASP A 131 9.22 -6.13 -3.51
C ASP A 131 8.33 -7.14 -2.80
N VAL A 132 8.76 -8.41 -2.75
CA VAL A 132 8.14 -9.41 -1.87
C VAL A 132 8.59 -9.14 -0.44
N MET A 133 7.68 -8.67 0.40
CA MET A 133 7.91 -8.50 1.84
C MET A 133 7.86 -9.83 2.58
N ALA A 134 6.87 -10.65 2.26
CA ALA A 134 6.71 -11.97 2.84
C ALA A 134 6.01 -12.93 1.88
N ARG A 135 6.37 -14.21 1.96
CA ARG A 135 5.73 -15.29 1.23
C ARG A 135 4.93 -16.16 2.19
N LEU A 136 3.63 -16.27 1.94
CA LEU A 136 2.68 -17.01 2.76
C LEU A 136 2.31 -18.31 2.06
N SER A 137 2.61 -19.44 2.69
CA SER A 137 2.25 -20.77 2.19
C SER A 137 1.05 -21.32 2.96
N PHE A 138 -0.04 -21.55 2.25
CA PHE A 138 -1.29 -22.07 2.82
C PHE A 138 -1.50 -23.53 2.44
N GLU A 139 -2.08 -24.29 3.35
CA GLU A 139 -2.72 -25.57 3.04
C GLU A 139 -4.24 -25.41 2.97
N VAL A 140 -4.89 -26.23 2.14
CA VAL A 140 -6.34 -26.18 1.97
C VAL A 140 -6.98 -27.21 2.89
N VAL A 141 -7.76 -26.74 3.86
CA VAL A 141 -8.50 -27.55 4.84
C VAL A 141 -9.83 -28.02 4.26
N LYS A 142 -10.56 -27.15 3.56
CA LYS A 142 -11.89 -27.42 2.98
C LYS A 142 -11.99 -26.82 1.58
N LEU A 143 -12.69 -27.52 0.69
CA LEU A 143 -12.94 -27.04 -0.66
C LEU A 143 -14.05 -25.99 -0.65
N GLY A 144 -13.83 -24.91 -1.38
CA GLY A 144 -14.79 -23.84 -1.61
C GLY A 144 -14.08 -22.50 -1.80
N ASP A 145 -14.85 -21.43 -1.76
CA ASP A 145 -14.35 -20.07 -1.95
C ASP A 145 -13.91 -19.49 -0.60
N THR A 146 -12.77 -18.80 -0.60
CA THR A 146 -12.27 -18.04 0.56
C THR A 146 -11.58 -16.78 0.07
N THR A 147 -11.31 -15.84 0.96
CA THR A 147 -10.69 -14.55 0.64
C THR A 147 -9.65 -14.21 1.69
N LEU A 148 -8.52 -13.67 1.24
CA LEU A 148 -7.54 -13.04 2.12
C LEU A 148 -7.88 -11.56 2.19
N ASN A 149 -8.18 -11.05 3.38
CA ASN A 149 -8.54 -9.66 3.58
C ASN A 149 -7.44 -8.91 4.32
N TRP A 150 -7.28 -7.64 3.98
CA TRP A 150 -6.42 -6.74 4.72
C TRP A 150 -7.18 -6.10 5.87
N GLU A 151 -6.53 -5.99 7.02
CA GLU A 151 -7.03 -5.17 8.12
C GLU A 151 -6.36 -3.80 8.08
N TYR A 152 -6.88 -2.86 7.30
CA TYR A 152 -6.38 -1.48 7.26
C TYR A 152 -7.14 -0.57 8.25
N SER A 153 -6.42 0.37 8.87
CA SER A 153 -7.03 1.50 9.58
C SER A 153 -6.44 2.86 9.22
N GLY A 154 -5.28 2.91 8.55
CA GLY A 154 -4.56 4.17 8.28
C GLY A 154 -3.94 4.83 9.53
N SER A 155 -3.99 4.14 10.67
CA SER A 155 -3.46 4.51 11.98
C SER A 155 -2.57 3.38 12.50
N ASP A 156 -1.61 3.68 13.37
CA ASP A 156 -0.83 2.64 14.09
C ASP A 156 -1.68 2.01 15.23
N ASP A 157 -2.84 1.49 14.86
CA ASP A 157 -3.69 0.73 15.76
C ASP A 157 -3.24 -0.74 15.80
N ASN A 158 -3.36 -1.36 16.97
CA ASN A 158 -3.05 -2.78 17.14
C ASN A 158 -3.87 -3.63 16.14
N PHE A 159 -3.23 -4.62 15.52
CA PHE A 159 -3.81 -5.52 14.51
C PHE A 159 -4.25 -4.83 13.22
N LYS A 160 -3.59 -3.73 12.85
CA LYS A 160 -3.83 -3.06 11.57
C LYS A 160 -2.57 -2.97 10.71
N SER A 161 -2.75 -3.13 9.40
CA SER A 161 -1.75 -2.88 8.38
C SER A 161 -1.40 -1.39 8.35
N VAL A 162 -0.11 -1.08 8.43
CA VAL A 162 0.41 0.28 8.44
C VAL A 162 1.82 0.30 7.84
N MET A 163 2.14 1.39 7.16
CA MET A 163 3.51 1.74 6.77
C MET A 163 3.88 3.06 7.43
N LEU A 164 5.04 3.09 8.07
CA LEU A 164 5.55 4.28 8.74
C LEU A 164 6.76 4.79 7.94
N VAL A 165 6.62 6.00 7.39
CA VAL A 165 7.71 6.74 6.77
C VAL A 165 8.61 7.36 7.84
N ASP A 166 9.85 7.70 7.49
CA ASP A 166 10.74 8.37 8.43
C ASP A 166 10.12 9.68 8.97
N GLY A 167 10.26 9.90 10.27
CA GLY A 167 9.63 11.01 10.99
C GLY A 167 8.13 10.82 11.30
N SER A 168 7.52 9.67 11.00
CA SER A 168 6.15 9.33 11.40
C SER A 168 6.08 8.57 12.74
N PRO A 169 5.06 8.83 13.58
CA PRO A 169 4.03 9.87 13.42
C PRO A 169 4.61 11.28 13.58
N PRO A 170 4.08 12.30 12.88
CA PRO A 170 4.63 13.65 12.89
C PRO A 170 4.77 14.14 14.33
N GLN A 171 6.01 14.43 14.72
CA GLN A 171 6.30 15.03 16.01
C GLN A 171 5.66 16.42 16.04
N ASN A 172 4.51 16.56 16.70
CA ASN A 172 3.96 17.87 17.04
C ASN A 172 4.91 18.52 18.05
N VAL A 173 5.94 19.20 17.56
CA VAL A 173 6.83 20.06 18.35
C VAL A 173 6.10 21.35 18.70
N LEU A 174 5.11 21.24 19.58
CA LEU A 174 4.57 22.35 20.35
C LEU A 174 4.55 21.94 21.82
N SER A 175 5.70 22.11 22.47
CA SER A 175 5.84 22.24 23.93
C SER A 175 5.93 23.71 24.31
#